data_AF-A0A423XSH7-F1
#
_entry.id   AF-A0A423XSH7-F1
#
_cell.length_a   1.000
_cell.length_b   1.000
_cell.length_c   1.000
_cell.angle_alpha   90.00
_cell.angle_beta   90.00
_cell.angle_gamma   90.00
#
_symmetry.space_group_name_H-M   'P 1'
#
loop_
_entity.id
_entity.type
_entity.pdbx_description
1 polymer ?
#
loop_
_entity_poly.entity_id
_entity_poly.type
_entity_poly.pdbx_seq_one_letter_code
_entity_poly.pdbx_strand_id
1 'polypeptide(L)'
;MSELATLQKAIENSQTEVKNLIEEQRKAIQENGQINKQLQEDLTKAQDELKLSGQRLFDLEQKLAGNAPDQTARKSFSERVSEELIKNWNGDRAKTKVTSFDKALGSGAASAGALVQPQQVPGILTPGLRRLTVRDLLAQGRITSNALEYVRENIFTNAAAPVAEGALKPESNLTFTKEMANVKTIAHWMQASRQIMDDAPALQSYINSRMMYGLALVEENQMLNGDGTGDNLLGLNTVGTDYETELNADGDNGADILAHAIYQVSLSEFEADGIILNPRDWHRIALLKDANGNYILGGPQAFASKVLWGLPVVSTTAQAAGTFTVGSFGLASQVWDRMDATIEISNQDRDNFVKNMLTILCEERLALAHYRPAAIVTGSMTVSSGA
;
A
#
# COMPACT_ATOMS: atom_id res chain seq x y z
N MET A 1 -5.34 15.09 -48.59
CA MET A 1 -5.32 16.40 -47.91
C MET A 1 -6.37 16.41 -46.82
N SER A 2 -6.08 16.12 -45.57
CA SER A 2 -5.04 15.30 -44.91
C SER A 2 -5.53 15.20 -43.46
N GLU A 3 -5.24 14.10 -42.79
CA GLU A 3 -5.57 13.87 -41.36
C GLU A 3 -5.09 15.01 -40.44
N LEU A 4 -4.17 15.83 -40.94
CA LEU A 4 -3.67 17.07 -40.35
C LEU A 4 -4.78 18.14 -40.16
N ALA A 5 -5.74 18.25 -41.09
CA ALA A 5 -6.86 19.20 -40.96
C ALA A 5 -7.88 18.76 -39.89
N THR A 6 -8.09 17.45 -39.74
CA THR A 6 -8.94 16.89 -38.67
C THR A 6 -8.26 17.00 -37.31
N LEU A 7 -6.95 16.79 -37.24
CA LEU A 7 -6.15 17.00 -36.02
C LEU A 7 -6.10 18.47 -35.62
N GLN A 8 -5.94 19.39 -36.57
CA GLN A 8 -5.94 20.83 -36.31
C GLN A 8 -7.29 21.30 -35.75
N LYS A 9 -8.41 20.79 -36.29
CA LYS A 9 -9.75 21.10 -35.79
C LYS A 9 -10.03 20.49 -34.41
N ALA A 10 -9.49 19.30 -34.13
CA ALA A 10 -9.58 18.69 -32.81
C ALA A 10 -8.75 19.45 -31.76
N ILE A 11 -7.57 19.95 -32.14
CA ILE A 11 -6.72 20.79 -31.29
C ILE A 11 -7.36 22.16 -31.04
N GLU A 12 -8.00 22.78 -32.04
CA GLU A 12 -8.75 24.04 -31.85
C GLU A 12 -9.93 23.85 -30.89
N ASN A 13 -10.68 22.76 -31.04
CA ASN A 13 -11.78 22.41 -30.14
C ASN A 13 -11.30 22.16 -28.71
N SER A 14 -10.21 21.40 -28.51
CA SER A 14 -9.65 21.18 -27.18
C SER A 14 -9.10 22.47 -26.56
N GLN A 15 -8.53 23.37 -27.36
CA GLN A 15 -8.09 24.69 -26.89
C GLN A 15 -9.27 25.59 -26.51
N THR A 16 -10.43 25.46 -27.17
CA THR A 16 -11.64 26.21 -26.78
C THR A 16 -12.26 25.65 -25.50
N GLU A 17 -12.32 24.33 -25.35
CA GLU A 17 -12.79 23.68 -24.11
C GLU A 17 -11.91 24.01 -22.91
N VAL A 18 -10.58 23.98 -23.07
CA VAL A 18 -9.65 24.37 -22.00
C VAL A 18 -9.80 25.85 -21.63
N LYS A 19 -10.02 26.75 -22.61
CA LYS A 19 -10.29 28.17 -22.31
C LYS A 19 -11.61 28.36 -21.56
N ASN A 20 -12.66 27.63 -21.95
CA ASN A 20 -13.96 27.68 -21.28
C ASN A 20 -13.86 27.14 -19.84
N LEU A 21 -13.14 26.03 -19.62
CA LEU A 21 -12.89 25.47 -18.28
C LEU A 21 -12.05 26.41 -17.41
N ILE A 22 -11.06 27.10 -17.99
CA ILE A 22 -10.27 28.11 -17.27
C ILE A 22 -11.13 29.33 -16.93
N GLU A 23 -12.03 29.76 -17.81
CA GLU A 23 -12.96 30.86 -17.53
C GLU A 23 -14.02 30.48 -16.48
N GLU A 24 -14.54 29.24 -16.51
CA GLU A 24 -15.43 28.71 -15.47
C GLU A 24 -14.71 28.60 -14.13
N GLN A 25 -13.47 28.09 -14.10
CA GLN A 25 -12.67 28.09 -12.87
C GLN A 25 -12.34 29.52 -12.40
N ARG A 26 -12.06 30.47 -13.31
CA ARG A 26 -11.86 31.88 -12.94
C ARG A 26 -13.11 32.50 -12.35
N LYS A 27 -14.29 32.21 -12.91
CA LYS A 27 -15.58 32.66 -12.37
C LYS A 27 -15.84 32.04 -11.01
N ALA A 28 -15.62 30.74 -10.84
CA ALA A 28 -15.77 30.07 -9.54
C ALA A 28 -14.77 30.58 -8.48
N ILE A 29 -13.55 30.94 -8.88
CA ILE A 29 -12.55 31.57 -7.99
C ILE A 29 -12.94 33.01 -7.65
N GLN A 30 -13.51 33.77 -8.60
CA GLN A 30 -14.00 35.13 -8.35
C GLN A 30 -15.25 35.14 -7.47
N GLU A 31 -16.19 34.22 -7.66
CA GLU A 31 -17.36 34.04 -6.80
C GLU A 31 -16.94 33.64 -5.37
N ASN A 32 -16.02 32.68 -5.21
CA ASN A 32 -15.47 32.34 -3.90
C ASN A 32 -14.66 33.50 -3.27
N GLY A 33 -13.95 34.30 -4.08
CA GLY A 33 -13.24 35.50 -3.63
C GLY A 33 -14.16 36.64 -3.21
N GLN A 34 -15.32 36.79 -3.88
CA GLN A 34 -16.36 37.75 -3.51
C GLN A 34 -17.14 37.30 -2.27
N ILE A 35 -17.43 36.01 -2.13
CA ILE A 35 -18.05 35.43 -0.93
C ILE A 35 -17.16 35.70 0.28
N ASN A 36 -15.84 35.53 0.19
CA ASN A 36 -14.94 35.86 1.31
C ASN A 36 -14.90 37.35 1.67
N LYS A 37 -15.02 38.25 0.69
CA LYS A 37 -15.11 39.70 0.96
C LYS A 37 -16.45 40.11 1.56
N GLN A 38 -17.56 39.57 1.05
CA GLN A 38 -18.89 39.80 1.62
C GLN A 38 -19.00 39.21 3.03
N LEU A 39 -18.45 38.01 3.27
CA LEU A 39 -18.40 37.43 4.61
C LEU A 39 -17.58 38.31 5.58
N GLN A 40 -16.46 38.87 5.13
CA GLN A 40 -15.68 39.82 5.93
C GLN A 40 -16.45 41.12 6.21
N GLU A 41 -17.12 41.69 5.21
CA GLU A 41 -17.95 42.88 5.40
C GLU A 41 -19.13 42.63 6.35
N ASP A 42 -19.83 41.51 6.20
CA ASP A 42 -20.96 41.14 7.06
C ASP A 42 -20.50 40.86 8.50
N LEU A 43 -19.31 40.30 8.69
CA LEU A 43 -18.72 40.09 10.01
C LEU A 43 -18.33 41.43 10.67
N THR A 44 -17.81 42.39 9.89
CA THR A 44 -17.55 43.75 10.41
C THR A 44 -18.83 44.52 10.76
N LYS A 45 -19.88 44.41 9.94
CA LYS A 45 -21.20 45.02 10.21
C LYS A 45 -21.85 44.43 11.46
N ALA A 46 -21.83 43.10 11.59
CA ALA A 46 -22.33 42.41 12.78
C ALA A 46 -21.57 42.82 14.05
N GLN A 47 -20.25 43.04 13.94
CA GLN A 47 -19.43 43.49 15.06
C GLN A 47 -19.72 44.94 15.48
N ASP A 48 -20.04 45.82 14.52
CA ASP A 48 -20.42 47.20 14.81
C ASP A 48 -21.87 47.33 15.31
N GLU A 49 -22.79 46.49 14.84
CA GLU A 49 -24.14 46.39 15.41
C GLU A 49 -24.12 45.90 16.86
N LEU A 50 -23.25 44.95 17.20
CA LEU A 50 -23.07 44.50 18.58
C LEU A 50 -22.51 45.61 19.48
N LYS A 51 -21.56 46.41 19.00
CA LYS A 51 -21.06 47.60 19.74
C LYS A 51 -22.15 48.65 19.92
N LEU A 52 -22.96 48.90 18.88
CA LEU A 52 -24.07 49.83 18.93
C LEU A 52 -25.18 49.35 19.88
N SER A 53 -25.46 48.04 19.90
CA SER A 53 -26.39 47.42 20.86
C SER A 53 -25.88 47.52 22.29
N GLY A 54 -24.57 47.33 22.50
CA GLY A 54 -23.92 47.52 23.80
C GLY A 54 -23.99 48.97 24.29
N GLN A 55 -23.79 49.94 23.39
CA GLN A 55 -23.99 51.37 23.70
C GLN A 55 -25.45 51.70 23.96
N ARG A 56 -26.39 51.11 23.24
CA ARG A 56 -27.84 51.29 23.47
C ARG A 56 -28.29 50.70 24.79
N LEU A 57 -27.75 49.54 25.18
CA LEU A 57 -27.99 48.93 26.50
C LEU A 57 -27.42 49.80 27.63
N PHE A 58 -26.23 50.36 27.43
CA PHE A 58 -25.61 51.30 28.37
C PHE A 58 -26.42 52.62 28.49
N ASP A 59 -26.87 53.19 27.38
CA ASP A 59 -27.78 54.34 27.36
C ASP A 59 -29.16 54.00 27.94
N LEU A 60 -29.65 52.77 27.77
CA LEU A 60 -30.90 52.30 28.38
C LEU A 60 -30.76 52.18 29.89
N GLU A 61 -29.64 51.67 30.40
CA GLU A 61 -29.32 51.66 31.84
C GLU A 61 -29.20 53.10 32.39
N GLN A 62 -28.56 53.99 31.63
CA GLN A 62 -28.43 55.40 32.02
C GLN A 62 -29.77 56.16 32.00
N LYS A 63 -30.68 55.80 31.08
CA LYS A 63 -32.04 56.36 31.01
C LYS A 63 -33.02 55.72 31.99
N LEU A 64 -32.86 54.44 32.34
CA LEU A 64 -33.63 53.80 33.42
C LEU A 64 -33.25 54.34 34.80
N ALA A 65 -32.02 54.85 34.97
CA ALA A 65 -31.58 55.53 36.17
C ALA A 65 -32.18 56.96 36.34
N GLY A 66 -32.93 57.47 35.35
CA GLY A 66 -33.36 58.87 35.27
C GLY A 66 -34.82 59.19 35.65
N ASN A 67 -35.65 58.24 36.06
CA ASN A 67 -37.04 58.51 36.47
C ASN A 67 -37.34 57.94 37.88
N ALA A 68 -37.67 58.87 38.79
CA ALA A 68 -37.84 58.78 40.26
C ALA A 68 -38.98 57.85 40.78
N PRO A 69 -39.25 57.72 42.11
CA PRO A 69 -38.47 58.05 43.33
C PRO A 69 -38.34 56.88 44.37
N ASP A 70 -37.41 57.09 45.31
CA ASP A 70 -37.37 56.61 46.70
C ASP A 70 -36.85 55.18 47.08
N GLN A 71 -35.76 55.23 47.86
CA GLN A 71 -35.31 54.30 48.91
C GLN A 71 -35.03 52.82 48.60
N THR A 72 -33.76 52.48 48.29
CA THR A 72 -32.78 51.88 49.24
C THR A 72 -31.54 51.29 48.53
N ALA A 73 -30.37 51.83 48.91
CA ALA A 73 -29.06 51.17 48.97
C ALA A 73 -28.54 50.35 47.76
N ARG A 74 -27.99 51.03 46.74
CA ARG A 74 -26.75 50.60 46.04
C ARG A 74 -25.93 51.82 45.60
N LYS A 75 -24.82 52.10 46.29
CA LYS A 75 -23.84 53.12 45.89
C LYS A 75 -23.29 52.78 44.50
N SER A 76 -23.17 53.77 43.62
CA SER A 76 -22.65 53.61 42.26
C SER A 76 -21.17 53.20 42.27
N PHE A 77 -20.72 52.48 41.24
CA PHE A 77 -19.30 52.09 41.07
C PHE A 77 -18.38 53.33 41.10
N SER A 78 -18.84 54.46 40.55
CA SER A 78 -18.16 55.75 40.59
C SER A 78 -18.00 56.32 42.00
N GLU A 79 -18.94 56.08 42.92
CA GLU A 79 -18.83 56.52 44.32
C GLU A 79 -17.91 55.62 45.15
N ARG A 80 -17.84 54.32 44.88
CA ARG A 80 -16.86 53.45 45.57
C ARG A 80 -15.43 53.76 45.15
N VAL A 81 -15.24 54.07 43.88
CA VAL A 81 -13.94 54.46 43.33
C VAL A 81 -13.52 55.86 43.80
N SER A 82 -14.45 56.81 43.93
CA SER A 82 -14.13 58.15 44.45
C SER A 82 -13.86 58.17 45.95
N GLU A 83 -14.56 57.36 46.75
CA GLU A 83 -14.36 57.25 48.20
C GLU A 83 -13.01 56.55 48.53
N GLU A 84 -12.54 55.63 47.69
CA GLU A 84 -11.19 55.05 47.76
C GLU A 84 -10.09 55.97 47.22
N LEU A 85 -10.38 56.78 46.19
CA LEU A 85 -9.42 57.77 45.67
C LEU A 85 -9.15 58.88 46.68
N ILE A 86 -10.19 59.40 47.35
CA ILE A 86 -10.06 60.50 48.31
C ILE A 86 -9.39 60.03 49.62
N LYS A 87 -9.61 58.78 50.05
CA LYS A 87 -8.94 58.22 51.24
C LYS A 87 -7.45 57.92 51.05
N ASN A 88 -6.99 57.72 49.82
CA ASN A 88 -5.60 57.36 49.52
C ASN A 88 -4.83 58.47 48.78
N TRP A 89 -5.41 59.65 48.59
CA TRP A 89 -4.73 60.78 47.95
C TRP A 89 -3.87 61.55 48.97
N ASN A 90 -2.63 61.09 49.16
CA ASN A 90 -1.58 61.89 49.77
C ASN A 90 -0.47 62.13 48.73
N GLY A 91 -0.74 63.05 47.80
CA GLY A 91 0.26 63.95 47.22
C GLY A 91 1.49 63.40 46.50
N ASP A 92 1.59 62.11 46.17
CA ASP A 92 2.78 61.59 45.48
C ASP A 92 2.45 60.59 44.36
N ARG A 93 3.26 60.61 43.29
CA ARG A 93 2.98 60.01 41.98
C ARG A 93 2.84 58.47 42.06
N ALA A 94 1.60 57.97 42.16
CA ALA A 94 1.30 56.55 42.00
C ALA A 94 1.24 56.17 40.51
N LYS A 95 2.25 55.45 40.00
CA LYS A 95 2.15 54.70 38.75
C LYS A 95 1.26 53.46 39.00
N THR A 96 -0.05 53.62 38.84
CA THR A 96 -0.95 52.47 38.77
C THR A 96 -0.73 51.80 37.41
N LYS A 97 -0.07 50.64 37.41
CA LYS A 97 -0.01 49.76 36.25
C LYS A 97 -1.43 49.25 36.03
N VAL A 98 -2.15 49.87 35.09
CA VAL A 98 -3.34 49.26 34.50
C VAL A 98 -2.83 47.97 33.88
N THR A 99 -3.10 46.84 34.54
CA THR A 99 -2.93 45.53 33.93
C THR A 99 -3.88 45.51 32.75
N SER A 100 -3.31 45.75 31.56
CA SER A 100 -3.96 45.51 30.29
C SER A 100 -4.63 44.16 30.34
N PHE A 101 -5.80 44.08 29.72
CA PHE A 101 -6.56 42.86 29.53
C PHE A 101 -5.73 41.80 28.78
N ASP A 102 -4.87 41.06 29.48
CA ASP A 102 -4.22 39.84 28.96
C ASP A 102 -5.21 38.66 29.02
N LYS A 103 -6.44 38.90 28.56
CA LYS A 103 -7.36 37.85 28.10
C LYS A 103 -7.50 38.00 26.58
N ALA A 104 -6.39 38.00 25.87
CA ALA A 104 -6.42 37.71 24.45
C ALA A 104 -7.07 36.33 24.26
N LEU A 105 -8.07 36.25 23.37
CA LEU A 105 -8.67 34.99 22.92
C LEU A 105 -7.62 34.18 22.14
N GLY A 106 -6.70 33.54 22.87
CA GLY A 106 -5.62 32.73 22.30
C GLY A 106 -6.06 31.30 22.02
N SER A 107 -5.26 30.58 21.24
CA SER A 107 -5.43 29.16 20.91
C SER A 107 -5.08 28.19 22.07
N GLY A 108 -4.84 28.71 23.28
CA GLY A 108 -4.59 27.89 24.46
C GLY A 108 -5.84 27.13 24.93
N ALA A 109 -5.65 25.97 25.54
CA ALA A 109 -6.73 25.08 26.00
C ALA A 109 -7.73 25.75 26.99
N ALA A 110 -7.33 26.83 27.66
CA ALA A 110 -8.17 27.60 28.59
C ALA A 110 -8.88 28.81 27.94
N SER A 111 -8.84 28.95 26.60
CA SER A 111 -9.44 30.05 25.84
C SER A 111 -10.07 29.52 24.54
N ALA A 112 -9.98 30.23 23.41
CA ALA A 112 -10.58 29.83 22.13
C ALA A 112 -10.02 28.52 21.54
N GLY A 113 -8.92 27.97 22.08
CA GLY A 113 -8.37 26.68 21.68
C GLY A 113 -9.34 25.49 21.83
N ALA A 114 -10.29 25.55 22.77
CA ALA A 114 -11.34 24.53 22.90
C ALA A 114 -12.33 24.52 21.71
N LEU A 115 -12.43 25.63 20.96
CA LEU A 115 -13.23 25.72 19.74
C LEU A 115 -12.50 25.18 18.51
N VAL A 116 -11.17 25.06 18.59
CA VAL A 116 -10.34 24.52 17.51
C VAL A 116 -10.35 23.00 17.64
N GLN A 117 -11.29 22.35 16.95
CA GLN A 117 -11.24 20.90 16.81
C GLN A 117 -10.05 20.52 15.93
N PRO A 118 -9.14 19.64 16.39
CA PRO A 118 -8.12 19.06 15.53
C PRO A 118 -8.80 18.41 14.33
N GLN A 119 -8.34 18.73 13.12
CA GLN A 119 -8.80 18.05 11.92
C GLN A 119 -8.37 16.58 12.01
N GLN A 120 -9.34 15.68 12.14
CA GLN A 120 -9.07 14.25 11.99
C GLN A 120 -8.81 13.97 10.51
N VAL A 121 -7.64 13.45 10.17
CA VAL A 121 -7.35 12.99 8.81
C VAL A 121 -8.27 11.81 8.51
N PRO A 122 -9.14 11.89 7.49
CA PRO A 122 -10.02 10.79 7.13
C PRO A 122 -9.20 9.60 6.61
N GLY A 123 -9.48 8.40 7.13
CA GLY A 123 -8.85 7.16 6.72
C GLY A 123 -7.72 6.68 7.63
N ILE A 124 -7.30 5.43 7.41
CA ILE A 124 -6.19 4.80 8.13
C ILE A 124 -5.00 4.74 7.19
N LEU A 125 -3.84 5.24 7.65
CA LEU A 125 -2.59 5.13 6.89
C LEU A 125 -2.18 3.66 6.82
N THR A 126 -2.30 3.05 5.65
CA THR A 126 -1.80 1.70 5.40
C THR A 126 -0.28 1.65 5.56
N PRO A 127 0.26 0.67 6.31
CA PRO A 127 1.70 0.47 6.38
C PRO A 127 2.25 0.07 5.01
N GLY A 128 3.56 0.25 4.81
CA GLY A 128 4.23 -0.14 3.56
C GLY A 128 3.93 -1.59 3.19
N LEU A 129 3.32 -1.78 2.02
CA LEU A 129 3.02 -3.09 1.45
C LEU A 129 4.18 -3.50 0.55
N ARG A 130 4.65 -4.75 0.66
CA ARG A 130 5.56 -5.30 -0.34
C ARG A 130 4.77 -5.56 -1.62
N ARG A 131 5.40 -5.42 -2.78
CA ARG A 131 4.78 -5.85 -4.04
C ARG A 131 4.80 -7.37 -4.08
N LEU A 132 3.61 -7.96 -4.18
CA LEU A 132 3.42 -9.39 -4.41
C LEU A 132 3.58 -9.60 -5.90
N THR A 133 4.39 -10.58 -6.30
CA THR A 133 4.84 -10.70 -7.71
C THR A 133 5.08 -12.14 -8.14
N VAL A 134 5.20 -13.11 -7.23
CA VAL A 134 5.41 -14.52 -7.62
C VAL A 134 4.21 -15.06 -8.40
N ARG A 135 2.99 -14.72 -7.98
CA ARG A 135 1.75 -15.13 -8.68
C ARG A 135 1.67 -14.59 -10.11
N ASP A 136 2.26 -13.42 -10.38
CA ASP A 136 2.27 -12.80 -11.71
C ASP A 136 3.27 -13.48 -12.66
N LEU A 137 4.25 -14.22 -12.14
CA LEU A 137 5.19 -15.01 -12.93
C LEU A 137 4.58 -16.32 -13.44
N LEU A 138 3.58 -16.84 -12.74
CA LEU A 138 2.99 -18.13 -13.02
C LEU A 138 1.82 -17.99 -14.00
N ALA A 139 1.59 -19.01 -14.82
CA ALA A 139 0.35 -19.09 -15.59
C ALA A 139 -0.85 -19.18 -14.63
N GLN A 140 -1.97 -18.58 -14.99
CA GLN A 140 -3.19 -18.56 -14.17
C GLN A 140 -4.31 -19.32 -14.88
N GLY A 141 -5.03 -20.17 -14.15
CA GLY A 141 -6.18 -20.93 -14.61
C GLY A 141 -7.25 -21.03 -13.54
N ARG A 142 -8.47 -21.44 -13.92
CA ARG A 142 -9.57 -21.67 -12.97
C ARG A 142 -10.00 -23.12 -12.98
N ILE A 143 -10.28 -23.67 -11.81
CA ILE A 143 -10.73 -25.05 -11.64
C ILE A 143 -12.03 -25.10 -10.83
N THR A 144 -12.90 -26.08 -11.10
CA THR A 144 -14.15 -26.29 -10.35
C THR A 144 -14.10 -27.53 -9.44
N SER A 145 -13.13 -28.42 -9.66
CA SER A 145 -12.86 -29.63 -8.89
C SER A 145 -12.05 -29.35 -7.61
N ASN A 146 -11.96 -30.35 -6.72
CA ASN A 146 -11.15 -30.32 -5.50
C ASN A 146 -9.68 -30.73 -5.71
N ALA A 147 -9.36 -31.31 -6.86
CA ALA A 147 -8.01 -31.68 -7.26
C ALA A 147 -7.88 -31.58 -8.79
N LEU A 148 -6.67 -31.30 -9.24
CA LEU A 148 -6.24 -31.37 -10.64
C LEU A 148 -5.36 -32.59 -10.81
N GLU A 149 -5.75 -33.50 -11.69
CA GLU A 149 -4.91 -34.60 -12.12
C GLU A 149 -4.28 -34.22 -13.46
N TYR A 150 -2.95 -34.28 -13.54
CA TYR A 150 -2.21 -33.93 -14.75
C TYR A 150 -1.12 -34.96 -15.04
N VAL A 151 -0.70 -35.01 -16.29
CA VAL A 151 0.31 -35.95 -16.75
C VAL A 151 1.61 -35.20 -16.98
N ARG A 152 2.69 -35.69 -16.38
CA ARG A 152 4.05 -35.20 -16.57
C ARG A 152 4.79 -36.15 -17.50
N GLU A 153 5.51 -35.59 -18.44
CA GLU A 153 6.51 -36.35 -19.21
C GLU A 153 7.79 -36.40 -18.36
N ASN A 154 8.32 -37.60 -18.14
CA ASN A 154 9.45 -37.81 -17.24
C ASN A 154 10.76 -37.91 -18.02
N ILE A 155 10.87 -38.90 -18.91
CA ILE A 155 12.08 -39.13 -19.72
C ILE A 155 11.67 -39.28 -21.18
N PHE A 156 12.28 -38.45 -22.04
CA PHE A 156 12.31 -38.64 -23.49
C PHE A 156 13.69 -39.18 -23.90
N THR A 157 13.76 -40.46 -24.25
CA THR A 157 14.95 -41.04 -24.86
C THR A 157 14.84 -40.91 -26.37
N ASN A 158 15.44 -39.86 -26.93
CA ASN A 158 15.49 -39.66 -28.37
C ASN A 158 16.68 -40.42 -28.99
N ALA A 159 16.41 -41.59 -29.58
CA ALA A 159 17.42 -42.36 -30.28
C ALA A 159 17.48 -42.05 -31.79
N ALA A 160 16.82 -40.98 -32.25
CA ALA A 160 16.78 -40.64 -33.66
C ALA A 160 18.20 -40.41 -34.22
N ALA A 161 18.59 -41.24 -35.18
CA ALA A 161 19.86 -41.16 -35.88
C ALA A 161 19.68 -41.46 -37.37
N PRO A 162 20.58 -41.00 -38.25
CA PRO A 162 20.61 -41.44 -39.64
C PRO A 162 20.85 -42.95 -39.71
N VAL A 163 20.00 -43.68 -40.45
CA VAL A 163 20.08 -45.15 -40.56
C VAL A 163 20.38 -45.53 -42.00
N ALA A 164 21.40 -46.36 -42.20
CA ALA A 164 21.74 -46.91 -43.50
C ALA A 164 20.64 -47.85 -44.01
N GLU A 165 20.52 -47.97 -45.33
CA GLU A 165 19.53 -48.85 -45.96
C GLU A 165 19.75 -50.31 -45.53
N GLY A 166 18.72 -50.94 -44.95
CA GLY A 166 18.77 -52.32 -44.46
C GLY A 166 19.15 -52.50 -42.98
N ALA A 167 19.52 -51.44 -42.25
CA ALA A 167 19.82 -51.52 -40.81
C ALA A 167 18.55 -51.35 -39.93
N LEU A 168 18.58 -51.94 -38.73
CA LEU A 168 17.53 -51.76 -37.73
C LEU A 168 17.50 -50.30 -37.27
N LYS A 169 16.31 -49.69 -37.30
CA LYS A 169 16.14 -48.31 -36.86
C LYS A 169 16.18 -48.23 -35.33
N PRO A 170 16.83 -47.23 -34.73
CA PRO A 170 16.77 -46.99 -33.30
C PRO A 170 15.34 -46.72 -32.84
N GLU A 171 15.00 -47.17 -31.63
CA GLU A 171 13.71 -46.94 -30.99
C GLU A 171 13.83 -45.81 -29.97
N SER A 172 12.99 -44.78 -30.10
CA SER A 172 12.84 -43.72 -29.11
C SER A 172 11.74 -44.10 -28.11
N ASN A 173 11.89 -43.70 -26.85
CA ASN A 173 10.93 -44.01 -25.78
C ASN A 173 10.51 -42.74 -25.01
N LEU A 174 9.27 -42.71 -24.55
CA LEU A 174 8.64 -41.64 -23.79
C LEU A 174 7.97 -42.24 -22.55
N THR A 175 8.27 -41.69 -21.38
CA THR A 175 7.63 -42.11 -20.12
C THR A 175 6.79 -40.98 -19.54
N PHE A 176 5.60 -41.32 -19.06
CA PHE A 176 4.67 -40.38 -18.47
C PHE A 176 4.33 -40.81 -17.03
N THR A 177 4.28 -39.85 -16.11
CA THR A 177 3.78 -40.05 -14.75
C THR A 177 2.51 -39.25 -14.53
N LYS A 178 1.60 -39.82 -13.72
CA LYS A 178 0.36 -39.16 -13.35
C LYS A 178 0.56 -38.49 -12.00
N GLU A 179 0.32 -37.19 -11.95
CA GLU A 179 0.50 -36.36 -10.76
C GLU A 179 -0.85 -35.74 -10.37
N MET A 180 -1.03 -35.49 -9.07
CA MET A 180 -2.23 -34.84 -8.54
C MET A 180 -1.84 -33.58 -7.74
N ALA A 181 -2.37 -32.43 -8.16
CA ALA A 181 -2.34 -31.19 -7.40
C ALA A 181 -3.67 -30.99 -6.68
N ASN A 182 -3.67 -31.09 -5.35
CA ASN A 182 -4.87 -30.89 -4.54
C ASN A 182 -5.13 -29.41 -4.30
N VAL A 183 -6.40 -28.99 -4.33
CA VAL A 183 -6.80 -27.64 -3.95
C VAL A 183 -6.66 -27.48 -2.43
N LYS A 184 -5.89 -26.48 -2.01
CA LYS A 184 -5.69 -26.09 -0.62
C LYS A 184 -6.44 -24.80 -0.32
N THR A 185 -6.70 -24.56 0.96
CA THR A 185 -7.43 -23.37 1.43
C THR A 185 -6.47 -22.54 2.27
N ILE A 186 -6.33 -21.26 1.92
CA ILE A 186 -5.57 -20.29 2.71
C ILE A 186 -6.59 -19.34 3.31
N ALA A 187 -6.60 -19.24 4.64
CA ALA A 187 -7.59 -18.46 5.36
C ALA A 187 -7.01 -17.80 6.59
N HIS A 188 -7.55 -16.64 6.94
CA HIS A 188 -7.34 -16.01 8.23
C HIS A 188 -8.61 -15.26 8.68
N TRP A 189 -8.73 -15.01 9.97
CA TRP A 189 -9.89 -14.31 10.51
C TRP A 189 -9.47 -13.32 11.57
N MET A 190 -10.29 -12.30 11.76
CA MET A 190 -10.16 -11.35 12.86
C MET A 190 -11.52 -11.03 13.46
N GLN A 191 -11.54 -10.71 14.75
CA GLN A 191 -12.73 -10.26 15.44
C GLN A 191 -12.71 -8.74 15.63
N ALA A 192 -13.87 -8.11 15.43
CA ALA A 192 -14.07 -6.69 15.66
C ALA A 192 -15.36 -6.47 16.45
N SER A 193 -15.43 -5.39 17.25
CA SER A 193 -16.68 -4.99 17.92
C SER A 193 -17.67 -4.47 16.88
N ARG A 194 -18.94 -4.88 16.98
CA ARG A 194 -20.01 -4.40 16.09
C ARG A 194 -20.14 -2.88 16.16
N GLN A 195 -20.08 -2.31 17.36
CA GLN A 195 -20.22 -0.85 17.56
C GLN A 195 -19.11 -0.08 16.83
N ILE A 196 -17.86 -0.54 16.90
CA ILE A 196 -16.74 0.11 16.21
C ILE A 196 -16.90 0.00 14.69
N MET A 197 -17.41 -1.13 14.18
CA MET A 197 -17.66 -1.30 12.75
C MET A 197 -18.79 -0.40 12.25
N ASP A 198 -19.82 -0.15 13.06
CA ASP A 198 -20.93 0.75 12.73
C ASP A 198 -20.50 2.23 12.81
N ASP A 199 -19.70 2.59 13.83
CA ASP A 199 -19.29 3.97 14.10
C ASP A 199 -18.14 4.44 13.18
N ALA A 200 -17.33 3.52 12.65
CA ALA A 200 -16.16 3.84 11.84
C ALA A 200 -16.18 3.12 10.46
N PRO A 201 -16.92 3.63 9.47
CA PRO A 201 -16.98 3.02 8.12
C PRO A 201 -15.62 2.87 7.44
N ALA A 202 -14.68 3.79 7.73
CA ALA A 202 -13.32 3.73 7.20
C ALA A 202 -12.52 2.51 7.71
N LEU A 203 -12.84 2.01 8.90
CA LEU A 203 -12.19 0.84 9.48
C LEU A 203 -12.54 -0.43 8.70
N GLN A 204 -13.78 -0.56 8.21
CA GLN A 204 -14.19 -1.72 7.42
C GLN A 204 -13.41 -1.84 6.11
N SER A 205 -13.26 -0.72 5.38
CA SER A 205 -12.45 -0.69 4.14
C SER A 205 -10.98 -1.01 4.41
N TYR A 206 -10.43 -0.49 5.50
CA TYR A 206 -9.07 -0.80 5.92
C TYR A 206 -8.88 -2.27 6.30
N ILE A 207 -9.80 -2.85 7.07
CA ILE A 207 -9.75 -4.27 7.44
C ILE A 207 -9.81 -5.13 6.18
N ASN A 208 -10.74 -4.83 5.27
CA ASN A 208 -10.89 -5.62 4.05
C ASN A 208 -9.62 -5.61 3.19
N SER A 209 -9.05 -4.42 2.93
CA SER A 209 -7.79 -4.31 2.17
C SER A 209 -6.61 -4.97 2.89
N ARG A 210 -6.54 -4.87 4.23
CA ARG A 210 -5.47 -5.46 5.01
C ARG A 210 -5.54 -6.99 5.09
N MET A 211 -6.75 -7.54 5.21
CA MET A 211 -7.01 -8.98 5.20
C MET A 211 -6.62 -9.57 3.84
N MET A 212 -7.11 -9.01 2.73
CA MET A 212 -6.73 -9.44 1.38
C MET A 212 -5.20 -9.42 1.17
N TYR A 213 -4.52 -8.36 1.61
CA TYR A 213 -3.06 -8.30 1.52
C TYR A 213 -2.36 -9.35 2.39
N GLY A 214 -2.86 -9.59 3.61
CA GLY A 214 -2.29 -10.58 4.52
C GLY A 214 -2.42 -12.00 3.99
N LEU A 215 -3.56 -12.30 3.36
CA LEU A 215 -3.80 -13.57 2.67
C LEU A 215 -2.84 -13.75 1.50
N ALA A 216 -2.74 -12.76 0.61
CA ALA A 216 -1.86 -12.83 -0.56
C ALA A 216 -0.34 -12.87 -0.18
N LEU A 217 0.03 -12.38 1.01
CA LEU A 217 1.40 -12.54 1.55
C LEU A 217 1.71 -13.99 1.93
N VAL A 218 0.75 -14.69 2.54
CA VAL A 218 0.88 -16.11 2.91
C VAL A 218 0.81 -16.98 1.66
N GLU A 219 -0.07 -16.64 0.73
CA GLU A 219 -0.15 -17.25 -0.59
C GLU A 219 1.22 -17.26 -1.30
N GLU A 220 1.86 -16.10 -1.44
CA GLU A 220 3.18 -16.00 -2.07
C GLU A 220 4.24 -16.86 -1.37
N ASN A 221 4.16 -16.99 -0.04
CA ASN A 221 5.07 -17.86 0.72
C ASN A 221 4.78 -19.34 0.43
N GLN A 222 3.51 -19.76 0.39
CA GLN A 222 3.13 -21.12 0.08
C GLN A 222 3.46 -21.51 -1.37
N MET A 223 3.28 -20.59 -2.32
CA MET A 223 3.68 -20.82 -3.72
C MET A 223 5.19 -20.98 -3.87
N LEU A 224 5.99 -20.26 -3.08
CA LEU A 224 7.45 -20.31 -3.17
C LEU A 224 8.06 -21.44 -2.33
N ASN A 225 7.72 -21.53 -1.04
CA ASN A 225 8.35 -22.40 -0.05
C ASN A 225 7.40 -23.44 0.57
N GLY A 226 6.22 -23.66 0.00
CA GLY A 226 5.28 -24.65 0.53
C GLY A 226 5.89 -26.07 0.49
N ASP A 227 5.78 -26.80 1.60
CA ASP A 227 6.41 -28.12 1.75
C ASP A 227 5.59 -29.27 1.12
N GLY A 228 4.39 -28.99 0.61
CA GLY A 228 3.48 -29.98 0.02
C GLY A 228 2.89 -30.98 1.01
N THR A 229 3.11 -30.81 2.32
CA THR A 229 2.62 -31.72 3.37
C THR A 229 1.37 -31.18 4.04
N GLY A 230 0.46 -32.09 4.42
CA GLY A 230 -0.79 -31.72 5.10
C GLY A 230 -1.63 -30.75 4.26
N ASP A 231 -1.80 -29.52 4.76
CA ASP A 231 -2.59 -28.46 4.12
C ASP A 231 -1.75 -27.43 3.35
N ASN A 232 -0.42 -27.54 3.39
CA ASN A 232 0.47 -26.68 2.64
C ASN A 232 0.42 -26.99 1.13
N LEU A 233 0.67 -25.95 0.32
CA LEU A 233 0.88 -26.14 -1.10
C LEU A 233 2.25 -26.76 -1.34
N LEU A 234 2.42 -27.40 -2.49
CA LEU A 234 3.73 -27.79 -2.98
C LEU A 234 4.34 -26.56 -3.66
N GLY A 235 5.42 -26.02 -3.10
CA GLY A 235 6.03 -24.77 -3.56
C GLY A 235 7.11 -24.98 -4.63
N LEU A 236 7.41 -23.90 -5.36
CA LEU A 236 8.43 -23.88 -6.40
C LEU A 236 9.81 -24.34 -5.90
N ASN A 237 10.20 -23.94 -4.69
CA ASN A 237 11.51 -24.27 -4.12
C ASN A 237 11.65 -25.74 -3.73
N THR A 238 10.54 -26.41 -3.42
CA THR A 238 10.53 -27.82 -3.03
C THR A 238 10.56 -28.75 -4.24
N VAL A 239 10.07 -28.25 -5.39
CA VAL A 239 10.00 -29.02 -6.65
C VAL A 239 11.17 -28.70 -7.58
N GLY A 240 11.79 -27.53 -7.43
CA GLY A 240 12.93 -27.10 -8.22
C GLY A 240 14.07 -28.11 -8.16
N THR A 241 14.77 -28.24 -9.29
CA THR A 241 16.02 -28.99 -9.35
C THR A 241 17.11 -28.23 -8.62
N ASP A 242 17.93 -28.96 -7.87
CA ASP A 242 19.05 -28.35 -7.16
C ASP A 242 20.07 -27.79 -8.16
N TYR A 243 20.61 -26.62 -7.82
CA TYR A 243 21.66 -25.97 -8.60
C TYR A 243 22.93 -26.83 -8.68
N GLU A 244 23.43 -27.03 -9.89
CA GLU A 244 24.64 -27.80 -10.16
C GLU A 244 25.88 -26.98 -9.78
N THR A 245 26.47 -27.27 -8.62
CA THR A 245 27.64 -26.51 -8.14
C THR A 245 28.91 -26.73 -8.96
N GLU A 246 28.93 -27.76 -9.82
CA GLU A 246 30.04 -28.04 -10.75
C GLU A 246 30.15 -27.00 -11.88
N LEU A 247 29.10 -26.21 -12.13
CA LEU A 247 29.13 -25.11 -13.09
C LEU A 247 29.94 -23.91 -12.59
N ASN A 248 30.18 -23.82 -11.28
CA ASN A 248 30.91 -22.70 -10.69
C ASN A 248 32.39 -22.73 -11.09
N ALA A 249 32.92 -21.58 -11.47
CA ALA A 249 34.35 -21.35 -11.68
C ALA A 249 34.98 -20.58 -10.51
N ASP A 250 36.30 -20.67 -10.40
CA ASP A 250 37.06 -19.92 -9.39
C ASP A 250 36.92 -18.41 -9.61
N GLY A 251 36.41 -17.70 -8.60
CA GLY A 251 36.21 -16.25 -8.64
C GLY A 251 34.79 -15.80 -9.02
N ASP A 252 33.86 -16.74 -9.21
CA ASP A 252 32.47 -16.42 -9.52
C ASP A 252 31.81 -15.58 -8.43
N ASN A 253 31.12 -14.53 -8.88
CA ASN A 253 30.30 -13.68 -8.03
C ASN A 253 28.83 -14.13 -8.03
N GLY A 254 27.99 -13.50 -7.20
CA GLY A 254 26.56 -13.85 -7.13
C GLY A 254 25.78 -13.64 -8.44
N ALA A 255 26.23 -12.76 -9.34
CA ALA A 255 25.63 -12.61 -10.65
C ALA A 255 26.04 -13.75 -11.61
N ASP A 256 27.26 -14.26 -11.49
CA ASP A 256 27.75 -15.39 -12.29
C ASP A 256 27.03 -16.69 -11.94
N ILE A 257 26.81 -16.95 -10.63
CA ILE A 257 26.00 -18.09 -10.17
C ILE A 257 24.60 -18.07 -10.76
N LEU A 258 23.98 -16.88 -10.87
CA LEU A 258 22.67 -16.74 -11.50
C LEU A 258 22.73 -16.95 -13.02
N ALA A 259 23.83 -16.60 -13.68
CA ALA A 259 24.02 -16.90 -15.10
C ALA A 259 24.13 -18.41 -15.34
N HIS A 260 24.87 -19.12 -14.50
CA HIS A 260 24.96 -20.59 -14.54
C HIS A 260 23.62 -21.25 -14.28
N ALA A 261 22.82 -20.71 -13.35
CA ALA A 261 21.47 -21.21 -13.11
C ALA A 261 20.55 -21.04 -14.33
N ILE A 262 20.65 -19.89 -15.04
CA ILE A 262 19.93 -19.68 -16.30
C ILE A 262 20.37 -20.72 -17.35
N TYR A 263 21.67 -21.00 -17.45
CA TYR A 263 22.20 -22.02 -18.34
C TYR A 263 21.68 -23.43 -17.99
N GLN A 264 21.62 -23.78 -16.70
CA GLN A 264 21.08 -25.05 -16.25
C GLN A 264 19.60 -25.21 -16.62
N VAL A 265 18.80 -24.13 -16.54
CA VAL A 265 17.41 -24.15 -17.04
C VAL A 265 17.38 -24.42 -18.54
N SER A 266 18.28 -23.80 -19.33
CA SER A 266 18.37 -24.05 -20.78
C SER A 266 18.72 -25.51 -21.14
N LEU A 267 19.43 -26.25 -20.28
CA LEU A 267 19.68 -27.68 -20.47
C LEU A 267 18.40 -28.52 -20.42
N SER A 268 17.33 -28.00 -19.81
CA SER A 268 16.02 -28.65 -19.78
C SER A 268 15.17 -28.39 -21.05
N GLU A 269 15.74 -27.75 -22.09
CA GLU A 269 15.05 -27.29 -23.31
C GLU A 269 14.03 -26.15 -23.08
N PHE A 270 14.06 -25.52 -21.90
CA PHE A 270 13.26 -24.34 -21.58
C PHE A 270 14.13 -23.11 -21.40
N GLU A 271 13.64 -21.95 -21.85
CA GLU A 271 14.29 -20.67 -21.57
C GLU A 271 13.75 -20.10 -20.24
N ALA A 272 14.65 -19.63 -19.39
CA ALA A 272 14.28 -18.97 -18.14
C ALA A 272 13.55 -17.65 -18.43
N ASP A 273 12.49 -17.36 -17.67
CA ASP A 273 11.65 -16.16 -17.83
C ASP A 273 11.76 -15.18 -16.66
N GLY A 274 12.34 -15.61 -15.52
CA GLY A 274 12.46 -14.77 -14.35
C GLY A 274 13.41 -15.32 -13.30
N ILE A 275 13.76 -14.44 -12.36
CA ILE A 275 14.66 -14.73 -11.24
C ILE A 275 13.99 -14.26 -9.94
N ILE A 276 13.87 -15.15 -8.96
CA ILE A 276 13.32 -14.85 -7.63
C ILE A 276 14.45 -14.77 -6.60
N LEU A 277 14.57 -13.60 -5.95
CA LEU A 277 15.60 -13.30 -4.97
C LEU A 277 15.03 -12.63 -3.73
N ASN A 278 15.76 -12.75 -2.62
CA ASN A 278 15.53 -11.88 -1.47
C ASN A 278 15.96 -10.43 -1.82
N PRO A 279 15.21 -9.39 -1.41
CA PRO A 279 15.58 -8.00 -1.62
C PRO A 279 16.99 -7.64 -1.13
N ARG A 280 17.48 -8.29 -0.06
CA ARG A 280 18.83 -8.09 0.47
C ARG A 280 19.90 -8.57 -0.51
N ASP A 281 19.70 -9.74 -1.11
CA ASP A 281 20.66 -10.33 -2.04
C ASP A 281 20.62 -9.64 -3.38
N TRP A 282 19.43 -9.28 -3.86
CA TRP A 282 19.29 -8.39 -5.03
C TRP A 282 20.05 -7.08 -4.85
N HIS A 283 19.93 -6.44 -3.69
CA HIS A 283 20.65 -5.20 -3.40
C HIS A 283 22.17 -5.39 -3.43
N ARG A 284 22.68 -6.51 -2.89
CA ARG A 284 24.11 -6.82 -2.92
C ARG A 284 24.62 -7.06 -4.33
N ILE A 285 23.88 -7.84 -5.13
CA ILE A 285 24.23 -8.15 -6.52
C ILE A 285 24.21 -6.87 -7.37
N ALA A 286 23.19 -6.04 -7.21
CA ALA A 286 23.06 -4.78 -7.95
C ALA A 286 24.17 -3.77 -7.65
N LEU A 287 24.82 -3.87 -6.48
CA LEU A 287 25.93 -3.02 -6.06
C LEU A 287 27.31 -3.64 -6.34
N LEU A 288 27.39 -4.78 -7.02
CA LEU A 288 28.66 -5.39 -7.39
C LEU A 288 29.51 -4.43 -8.24
N LYS A 289 30.80 -4.40 -7.91
CA LYS A 289 31.80 -3.56 -8.58
C LYS A 289 32.90 -4.42 -9.18
N ASP A 290 33.47 -3.95 -10.28
CA ASP A 290 34.72 -4.48 -10.80
C ASP A 290 35.92 -4.04 -9.93
N ALA A 291 37.10 -4.60 -10.20
CA ALA A 291 38.35 -4.24 -9.51
C ALA A 291 38.74 -2.75 -9.68
N ASN A 292 38.14 -2.05 -10.65
CA ASN A 292 38.36 -0.63 -10.93
C ASN A 292 37.33 0.28 -10.21
N GLY A 293 36.39 -0.29 -9.44
CA GLY A 293 35.36 0.43 -8.71
C GLY A 293 34.12 0.82 -9.52
N ASN A 294 33.99 0.36 -10.76
CA ASN A 294 32.82 0.57 -11.61
C ASN A 294 31.72 -0.44 -11.27
N TYR A 295 30.45 -0.02 -11.32
CA TYR A 295 29.33 -0.94 -11.13
C TYR A 295 29.16 -1.86 -12.33
N ILE A 296 29.13 -3.18 -12.09
CA ILE A 296 29.00 -4.20 -13.14
C ILE A 296 27.65 -4.06 -13.86
N LEU A 297 26.58 -3.77 -13.10
CA LEU A 297 25.22 -3.70 -13.63
C LEU A 297 24.80 -2.30 -14.09
N GLY A 298 25.74 -1.36 -14.29
CA GLY A 298 25.43 -0.03 -14.84
C GLY A 298 25.04 1.05 -13.80
N GLY A 299 25.25 0.77 -12.51
CA GLY A 299 25.15 1.78 -11.45
C GLY A 299 23.72 2.13 -11.01
N PRO A 300 23.52 3.25 -10.29
CA PRO A 300 22.24 3.57 -9.65
C PRO A 300 21.04 3.69 -10.61
N GLN A 301 21.28 4.01 -11.88
CA GLN A 301 20.22 4.17 -12.89
C GLN A 301 19.64 2.83 -13.34
N ALA A 302 20.45 1.77 -13.39
CA ALA A 302 20.00 0.42 -13.75
C ALA A 302 19.29 -0.30 -12.59
N PHE A 303 19.52 0.12 -11.35
CA PHE A 303 18.86 -0.41 -10.16
C PHE A 303 17.33 -0.33 -10.22
N ALA A 304 16.80 0.69 -10.91
CA ALA A 304 15.36 0.91 -11.04
C ALA A 304 14.66 -0.13 -11.94
N SER A 305 15.38 -0.71 -12.91
CA SER A 305 14.80 -1.61 -13.93
C SER A 305 14.55 -3.02 -13.40
N LYS A 306 15.21 -3.45 -12.32
CA LYS A 306 15.15 -4.82 -11.77
C LYS A 306 15.29 -5.91 -12.84
N VAL A 307 16.28 -5.76 -13.72
CA VAL A 307 16.63 -6.74 -14.75
C VAL A 307 18.04 -7.24 -14.50
N LEU A 308 18.25 -8.55 -14.62
CA LEU A 308 19.56 -9.19 -14.54
C LEU A 308 19.66 -10.19 -15.69
N TRP A 309 20.77 -10.16 -16.45
CA TRP A 309 20.99 -11.02 -17.61
C TRP A 309 19.85 -11.03 -18.65
N GLY A 310 19.13 -9.90 -18.76
CA GLY A 310 17.97 -9.78 -19.66
C GLY A 310 16.65 -10.34 -19.09
N LEU A 311 16.66 -10.91 -17.88
CA LEU A 311 15.48 -11.45 -17.21
C LEU A 311 14.96 -10.52 -16.10
N PRO A 312 13.64 -10.45 -15.89
CA PRO A 312 13.06 -9.72 -14.77
C PRO A 312 13.41 -10.38 -13.43
N VAL A 313 13.77 -9.54 -12.46
CA VAL A 313 14.08 -9.97 -11.08
C VAL A 313 12.92 -9.63 -10.16
N VAL A 314 12.32 -10.68 -9.60
CA VAL A 314 11.30 -10.60 -8.56
C VAL A 314 11.95 -10.65 -7.19
N SER A 315 11.97 -9.49 -6.53
CA SER A 315 12.50 -9.33 -5.17
C SER A 315 11.40 -9.54 -4.13
N THR A 316 11.36 -10.69 -3.44
CA THR A 316 10.39 -10.96 -2.36
C THR A 316 11.06 -11.39 -1.06
N THR A 317 10.54 -10.89 0.07
CA THR A 317 11.01 -11.33 1.41
C THR A 317 10.52 -12.71 1.78
N ALA A 318 9.65 -13.33 0.97
CA ALA A 318 9.31 -14.75 1.11
C ALA A 318 10.51 -15.65 0.79
N GLN A 319 11.40 -15.23 -0.09
CA GLN A 319 12.62 -15.99 -0.39
C GLN A 319 13.60 -15.88 0.78
N ALA A 320 14.15 -16.99 1.23
CA ALA A 320 15.15 -16.97 2.30
C ALA A 320 16.42 -16.24 1.84
N ALA A 321 17.14 -15.62 2.78
CA ALA A 321 18.37 -14.93 2.43
C ALA A 321 19.43 -15.94 1.95
N GLY A 322 20.12 -15.62 0.86
CA GLY A 322 21.11 -16.48 0.23
C GLY A 322 20.52 -17.57 -0.67
N THR A 323 19.19 -17.70 -0.80
CA THR A 323 18.56 -18.63 -1.75
C THR A 323 18.05 -17.90 -2.98
N PHE A 324 18.11 -18.57 -4.12
CA PHE A 324 17.59 -18.10 -5.38
C PHE A 324 16.78 -19.18 -6.08
N THR A 325 15.86 -18.73 -6.92
CA THR A 325 15.06 -19.59 -7.79
C THR A 325 15.05 -18.97 -9.17
N VAL A 326 15.51 -19.70 -10.17
CA VAL A 326 15.51 -19.29 -11.57
C VAL A 326 14.74 -20.33 -12.35
N GLY A 327 13.91 -19.92 -13.29
CA GLY A 327 13.17 -20.90 -14.07
C GLY A 327 12.36 -20.27 -15.17
N SER A 328 11.63 -21.13 -15.88
CA SER A 328 10.59 -20.76 -16.83
C SER A 328 9.23 -20.87 -16.14
N PHE A 329 8.88 -19.92 -15.27
CA PHE A 329 7.70 -19.98 -14.41
C PHE A 329 6.39 -20.09 -15.21
N GLY A 330 6.25 -19.38 -16.33
CA GLY A 330 5.05 -19.32 -17.14
C GLY A 330 4.72 -20.63 -17.86
N LEU A 331 5.72 -21.47 -18.16
CA LEU A 331 5.55 -22.77 -18.81
C LEU A 331 5.68 -23.93 -17.82
N ALA A 332 6.55 -23.80 -16.83
CA ALA A 332 6.85 -24.88 -15.89
C ALA A 332 5.71 -25.13 -14.89
N SER A 333 5.00 -24.08 -14.49
CA SER A 333 4.03 -24.12 -13.39
C SER A 333 2.80 -23.25 -13.66
N GLN A 334 1.67 -23.67 -13.11
CA GLN A 334 0.40 -22.97 -13.26
C GLN A 334 -0.38 -22.97 -11.96
N VAL A 335 -0.91 -21.81 -11.59
CA VAL A 335 -1.86 -21.62 -10.49
C VAL A 335 -3.27 -21.90 -10.99
N TRP A 336 -4.02 -22.68 -10.22
CA TRP A 336 -5.41 -23.01 -10.50
C TRP A 336 -6.30 -22.54 -9.36
N ASP A 337 -7.06 -21.47 -9.61
CA ASP A 337 -7.98 -20.93 -8.61
C ASP A 337 -9.31 -21.68 -8.62
N ARG A 338 -9.68 -22.19 -7.45
CA ARG A 338 -10.99 -22.79 -7.20
C ARG A 338 -11.98 -21.78 -6.65
N MET A 339 -11.49 -20.83 -5.86
CA MET A 339 -12.27 -19.76 -5.26
C MET A 339 -11.36 -18.56 -5.10
N ASP A 340 -11.78 -17.43 -5.67
CA ASP A 340 -11.07 -16.16 -5.52
C ASP A 340 -11.09 -15.72 -4.04
N ALA A 341 -10.17 -14.84 -3.64
CA ALA A 341 -10.15 -14.32 -2.28
C ALA A 341 -11.47 -13.59 -1.95
N THR A 342 -12.21 -14.14 -0.98
CA THR A 342 -13.49 -13.60 -0.52
C THR A 342 -13.45 -13.23 0.95
N ILE A 343 -14.23 -12.22 1.32
CA ILE A 343 -14.40 -11.81 2.72
C ILE A 343 -15.85 -12.10 3.13
N GLU A 344 -16.01 -12.84 4.21
CA GLU A 344 -17.30 -13.11 4.83
C GLU A 344 -17.33 -12.54 6.25
N ILE A 345 -18.49 -12.05 6.68
CA ILE A 345 -18.70 -11.48 8.00
C ILE A 345 -19.82 -12.26 8.68
N SER A 346 -19.53 -12.79 9.87
CA SER A 346 -20.50 -13.50 10.70
C SER A 346 -20.72 -12.78 12.03
N ASN A 347 -22.01 -12.60 12.36
CA ASN A 347 -22.47 -12.07 13.64
C ASN A 347 -22.89 -13.17 14.64
N GLN A 348 -22.92 -14.43 14.19
CA GLN A 348 -23.40 -15.60 14.94
C GLN A 348 -22.28 -16.61 15.24
N ASP A 349 -21.04 -16.34 14.86
CA ASP A 349 -19.90 -17.18 15.21
C ASP A 349 -19.72 -17.24 16.74
N ARG A 350 -19.82 -18.45 17.32
CA ARG A 350 -19.67 -18.71 18.76
C ARG A 350 -20.57 -17.83 19.64
N ASP A 351 -19.97 -17.04 20.53
CA ASP A 351 -20.63 -16.13 21.47
C ASP A 351 -20.62 -14.66 21.01
N ASN A 352 -20.23 -14.41 19.75
CA ASN A 352 -20.18 -13.07 19.19
C ASN A 352 -21.53 -12.35 19.23
N PHE A 353 -22.62 -13.09 19.05
CA PHE A 353 -23.96 -12.53 19.12
C PHE A 353 -24.27 -11.93 20.49
N VAL A 354 -23.86 -12.62 21.57
CA VAL A 354 -24.07 -12.17 22.95
C VAL A 354 -23.08 -11.08 23.34
N LYS A 355 -21.86 -11.12 22.80
CA LYS A 355 -20.79 -10.15 23.08
C LYS A 355 -20.79 -8.91 22.18
N ASN A 356 -21.72 -8.79 21.24
CA ASN A 356 -21.74 -7.76 20.20
C ASN A 356 -20.42 -7.67 19.40
N MET A 357 -19.87 -8.83 19.06
CA MET A 357 -18.68 -8.95 18.20
C MET A 357 -19.10 -9.40 16.80
N LEU A 358 -18.19 -9.22 15.85
CA LEU A 358 -18.26 -9.70 14.47
C LEU A 358 -16.97 -10.47 14.18
N THR A 359 -17.09 -11.67 13.58
CA THR A 359 -15.95 -12.39 13.00
C THR A 359 -15.89 -12.07 11.51
N ILE A 360 -14.75 -11.58 11.05
CA ILE A 360 -14.45 -11.33 9.64
C ILE A 360 -13.49 -12.42 9.19
N LEU A 361 -13.91 -13.25 8.24
CA LEU A 361 -13.14 -14.33 7.65
C LEU A 361 -12.71 -13.90 6.25
N CYS A 362 -11.44 -14.08 5.89
CA CYS A 362 -10.98 -13.98 4.52
C CYS A 362 -10.30 -15.28 4.12
N GLU A 363 -10.77 -15.86 3.02
CA GLU A 363 -10.29 -17.14 2.52
C GLU A 363 -10.23 -17.19 0.99
N GLU A 364 -9.30 -17.98 0.49
CA GLU A 364 -9.15 -18.34 -0.91
C GLU A 364 -8.87 -19.84 -1.04
N ARG A 365 -9.12 -20.39 -2.23
CA ARG A 365 -8.86 -21.80 -2.52
C ARG A 365 -8.18 -21.93 -3.85
N LEU A 366 -6.98 -22.52 -3.86
CA LEU A 366 -6.17 -22.69 -5.05
C LEU A 366 -5.33 -23.96 -5.00
N ALA A 367 -4.89 -24.41 -6.17
CA ALA A 367 -3.91 -25.48 -6.33
C ALA A 367 -2.73 -24.96 -7.16
N LEU A 368 -1.53 -25.46 -6.89
CA LEU A 368 -0.35 -25.20 -7.69
C LEU A 368 0.08 -26.50 -8.39
N ALA A 369 0.16 -26.46 -9.72
CA ALA A 369 0.57 -27.57 -10.54
C ALA A 369 1.94 -27.30 -11.16
N HIS A 370 2.84 -28.28 -11.05
CA HIS A 370 4.19 -28.20 -11.62
C HIS A 370 4.33 -29.21 -12.76
N TYR A 371 4.28 -28.72 -13.99
CA TYR A 371 4.34 -29.54 -15.21
C TYR A 371 5.76 -29.97 -15.56
N ARG A 372 6.75 -29.11 -15.30
CA ARG A 372 8.16 -29.35 -15.64
C ARG A 372 9.08 -28.87 -14.51
N PRO A 373 9.34 -29.72 -13.50
CA PRO A 373 10.27 -29.41 -12.40
C PRO A 373 11.68 -29.03 -12.87
N ALA A 374 12.17 -29.68 -13.93
CA ALA A 374 13.49 -29.43 -14.50
C ALA A 374 13.69 -28.01 -15.07
N ALA A 375 12.60 -27.32 -15.39
CA ALA A 375 12.64 -25.93 -15.86
C ALA A 375 12.71 -24.92 -14.70
N ILE A 376 12.85 -25.40 -13.46
CA ILE A 376 13.04 -24.59 -12.25
C ILE A 376 14.32 -25.08 -11.58
N VAL A 377 15.22 -24.15 -11.30
CA VAL A 377 16.48 -24.37 -10.61
C VAL A 377 16.48 -23.57 -9.32
N THR A 378 16.82 -24.24 -8.22
CA THR A 378 16.87 -23.67 -6.88
C THR A 378 18.25 -23.88 -6.30
N GLY A 379 18.82 -22.85 -5.70
CA GLY A 379 20.16 -22.96 -5.14
C GLY A 379 20.41 -21.96 -4.03
N SER A 380 21.53 -22.18 -3.35
CA SER A 380 22.08 -21.22 -2.40
C SER A 380 23.27 -20.51 -3.01
N MET A 381 23.29 -19.18 -2.95
CA MET A 381 24.50 -18.40 -3.22
C MET A 381 25.31 -18.30 -1.92
N THR A 382 26.49 -18.92 -1.89
CA THR A 382 27.55 -18.53 -0.97
C THR A 382 28.09 -17.19 -1.42
N VAL A 383 27.47 -16.11 -0.96
CA VAL A 383 27.89 -14.77 -1.34
C VAL A 383 29.21 -14.46 -0.62
N SER A 384 30.33 -14.82 -1.24
CA SER A 384 31.64 -14.24 -0.97
C SER A 384 31.47 -12.72 -0.92
N SER A 385 31.73 -12.12 0.23
CA SER A 385 31.91 -10.67 0.30
C SER A 385 33.13 -10.37 -0.56
N GLY A 386 32.91 -9.81 -1.76
CA GLY A 386 33.99 -9.31 -2.59
C GLY A 386 34.95 -8.49 -1.74
N ALA A 387 36.24 -8.80 -1.84
CA ALA A 387 37.33 -8.09 -1.18
C ALA A 387 37.40 -6.63 -1.64
#